data_AF-A0A7Y5L9M5-F1
#
_entry.id   AF-A0A7Y5L9M5-F1
#
_cell.length_a   1.000
_cell.length_b   1.000
_cell.length_c   1.000
_cell.angle_alpha   90.00
_cell.angle_beta   90.00
_cell.angle_gamma   90.00
#
_symmetry.space_group_name_H-M   'P 1'
#
loop_
_entity.id
_entity.type
_entity.pdbx_description
1 polymer ?
#
loop_
_entity_poly.entity_id
_entity_poly.type
_entity_poly.pdbx_seq_one_letter_code
_entity_poly.pdbx_strand_id
1 'polypeptide(L)'
;MSEITLEYRKHVRTTWLWVGSFALLILVGEAGFNLVERALGRYLVWHNTGREKIGRSWQEDQNRLVANTNLEKITQVRREQLSLIAGISKFEELVNFTAASARTELPPEQFGFIYRELPAIFRPLLVPTGNMVSFNRERNVTNVTINRHADRLDLFLLDANNTVLYQTSLPNDQIEMIANHGKERQIDVRTVARFSGRILNAHEFFDVLDRKFYDERAEMIKELPVLTDPSTYLVRVGFSNRVTAGFVETAFALDDGRAIIYYLPEEWTTDFIMKAGEHASPNPL
;
A
#
# COMPACT_ATOMS: atom_id res chain seq x y z
N MET A 1 -98.23 -17.77 -45.76
CA MET A 1 -97.69 -16.93 -44.66
C MET A 1 -96.85 -17.74 -43.65
N SER A 2 -96.22 -18.85 -44.04
CA SER A 2 -95.46 -19.75 -43.13
C SER A 2 -94.00 -19.97 -43.52
N GLU A 3 -93.52 -19.49 -44.67
CA GLU A 3 -92.11 -19.68 -45.09
C GLU A 3 -91.17 -18.55 -44.62
N ILE A 4 -91.67 -17.31 -44.49
CA ILE A 4 -90.86 -16.14 -44.10
C ILE A 4 -90.37 -16.24 -42.63
N THR A 5 -91.13 -16.89 -41.76
CA THR A 5 -90.77 -17.05 -40.34
C THR A 5 -89.68 -18.10 -40.10
N LEU A 6 -89.46 -19.02 -41.05
CA LEU A 6 -88.46 -20.09 -40.93
C LEU A 6 -87.06 -19.62 -41.35
N GLU A 7 -86.96 -18.80 -42.40
CA GLU A 7 -85.67 -18.21 -42.84
C GLU A 7 -85.11 -17.22 -41.82
N TYR A 8 -85.96 -16.36 -41.24
CA TYR A 8 -85.53 -15.38 -40.24
C TYR A 8 -84.90 -16.05 -39.00
N ARG A 9 -85.49 -17.18 -38.57
CA ARG A 9 -85.01 -17.95 -37.41
C ARG A 9 -83.69 -18.67 -37.69
N LYS A 10 -83.43 -19.07 -38.93
CA LYS A 10 -82.13 -19.63 -39.37
C LYS A 10 -81.04 -18.57 -39.37
N HIS A 11 -81.31 -17.39 -39.92
CA HIS A 11 -80.33 -16.30 -39.95
C HIS A 11 -79.94 -15.81 -38.56
N VAL A 12 -80.92 -15.60 -37.67
CA VAL A 12 -80.63 -15.22 -36.28
C VAL A 12 -79.80 -16.30 -35.58
N ARG A 13 -80.10 -17.58 -35.78
CA ARG A 13 -79.33 -18.69 -35.17
C ARG A 13 -77.91 -18.78 -35.72
N THR A 14 -77.71 -18.58 -37.03
CA THR A 14 -76.35 -18.52 -37.61
C THR A 14 -75.57 -17.33 -37.09
N THR A 15 -76.19 -16.15 -36.94
CA THR A 15 -75.52 -14.98 -36.38
C THR A 15 -75.10 -15.21 -34.93
N TRP A 16 -75.95 -15.81 -34.09
CA TRP A 16 -75.58 -16.16 -32.71
C TRP A 16 -74.50 -17.25 -32.63
N LEU A 17 -74.48 -18.19 -33.57
CA LEU A 17 -73.40 -19.18 -33.66
C LEU A 17 -72.07 -18.53 -34.04
N TRP A 18 -72.07 -17.57 -34.97
CA TRP A 18 -70.88 -16.79 -35.33
C TRP A 18 -70.39 -15.92 -34.17
N VAL A 19 -71.30 -15.24 -33.47
CA VAL A 19 -70.97 -14.44 -32.27
C VAL A 19 -70.41 -15.33 -31.17
N GLY A 20 -71.01 -16.50 -30.92
CA GLY A 20 -70.53 -17.46 -29.95
C GLY A 20 -69.14 -18.03 -30.31
N SER A 21 -68.92 -18.37 -31.58
CA SER A 21 -67.63 -18.85 -32.06
C SER A 21 -66.53 -17.79 -31.96
N PHE A 22 -66.86 -16.52 -32.21
CA PHE A 22 -65.93 -15.41 -32.08
C PHE A 22 -65.58 -15.13 -30.61
N ALA A 23 -66.56 -15.17 -29.71
CA ALA A 23 -66.33 -15.04 -28.28
C ALA A 23 -65.45 -16.19 -27.73
N LEU A 24 -65.66 -17.41 -28.21
CA LEU A 24 -64.85 -18.57 -27.82
C LEU A 24 -63.40 -18.44 -28.29
N LEU A 25 -63.18 -17.95 -29.52
CA LEU A 25 -61.84 -17.67 -30.05
C LEU A 25 -61.09 -16.62 -29.21
N ILE A 26 -61.77 -15.57 -28.77
CA ILE A 26 -61.19 -14.56 -27.88
C ILE A 26 -60.81 -15.17 -26.53
N LEU A 27 -61.68 -15.99 -25.95
CA LEU A 27 -61.41 -16.65 -24.67
C LEU A 27 -60.21 -17.61 -24.74
N VAL A 28 -60.10 -18.40 -25.81
CA VAL A 28 -58.95 -19.29 -26.04
C VAL A 28 -57.67 -18.47 -26.27
N GLY A 29 -57.77 -17.37 -27.03
CA GLY A 29 -56.66 -16.45 -27.23
C GLY A 29 -56.18 -15.78 -25.93
N GLU A 30 -57.11 -15.39 -25.06
CA GLU A 30 -56.80 -14.82 -23.75
C GLU A 30 -56.11 -15.84 -22.84
N ALA A 31 -56.62 -17.07 -22.77
CA ALA A 31 -56.04 -18.13 -21.95
C ALA A 31 -54.63 -18.55 -22.39
N GLY A 32 -54.31 -18.47 -23.69
CA GLY A 32 -53.01 -18.88 -24.23
C GLY A 32 -51.97 -17.78 -24.26
N PHE A 33 -52.37 -16.52 -24.45
CA PHE A 33 -51.45 -15.45 -24.82
C PHE A 33 -51.59 -14.16 -23.99
N ASN A 34 -52.50 -14.12 -23.00
CA ASN A 34 -52.82 -12.92 -22.22
C ASN A 34 -52.94 -11.68 -23.12
N LEU A 35 -53.77 -11.78 -24.16
CA LEU A 35 -53.87 -10.77 -25.21
C LEU A 35 -54.33 -9.44 -24.65
N VAL A 36 -55.31 -9.46 -23.74
CA VAL A 36 -55.84 -8.26 -23.08
C VAL A 36 -54.78 -7.60 -22.21
N GLU A 37 -54.04 -8.38 -21.40
CA GLU A 37 -52.98 -7.84 -20.55
C GLU A 37 -51.82 -7.24 -21.36
N ARG A 38 -51.41 -7.90 -22.44
CA ARG A 38 -50.35 -7.39 -23.33
C ARG A 38 -50.81 -6.16 -24.12
N ALA A 39 -52.06 -6.14 -24.57
CA ALA A 39 -52.64 -4.98 -25.25
C ALA A 39 -52.78 -3.79 -24.29
N LEU A 40 -53.29 -4.01 -23.08
CA LEU A 40 -53.38 -3.00 -22.02
C LEU A 40 -52.00 -2.51 -21.59
N GLY A 41 -51.01 -3.41 -21.45
CA GLY A 41 -49.64 -3.07 -21.12
C GLY A 41 -48.98 -2.20 -22.19
N ARG A 42 -49.13 -2.55 -23.47
CA ARG A 42 -48.62 -1.74 -24.60
C ARG A 42 -49.35 -0.39 -24.71
N TYR A 43 -50.67 -0.38 -24.49
CA TYR A 43 -51.46 0.83 -24.45
C TYR A 43 -51.01 1.76 -23.31
N LEU A 44 -50.76 1.21 -22.11
CA LEU A 44 -50.26 1.97 -20.97
C LEU A 44 -48.85 2.52 -21.20
N VAL A 45 -47.95 1.78 -21.85
CA VAL A 45 -46.60 2.25 -22.20
C VAL A 45 -46.66 3.35 -23.27
N TRP A 46 -47.49 3.17 -24.30
CA TRP A 46 -47.67 4.14 -25.39
C TRP A 46 -48.33 5.44 -24.92
N HIS A 47 -49.22 5.38 -23.93
CA HIS A 47 -49.80 6.58 -23.34
C HIS A 47 -48.91 7.23 -22.25
N ASN A 48 -47.99 6.46 -21.65
CA ASN A 48 -47.02 6.98 -20.67
C ASN A 48 -45.75 7.60 -21.28
N THR A 49 -45.51 7.51 -22.60
CA THR A 49 -44.32 8.13 -23.22
C THR A 49 -44.25 9.65 -23.12
N GLY A 50 -45.38 10.32 -22.80
CA GLY A 50 -45.45 11.76 -22.57
C GLY A 50 -45.55 12.17 -21.09
N ARG A 51 -45.38 11.24 -20.14
CA ARG A 51 -45.46 11.57 -18.72
C ARG A 51 -44.13 12.17 -18.28
N GLU A 52 -44.12 13.46 -17.95
CA GLU A 52 -42.98 14.07 -17.26
C GLU A 52 -42.67 13.24 -16.02
N LYS A 53 -41.45 12.71 -15.95
CA LYS A 53 -40.95 11.93 -14.81
C LYS A 53 -40.81 12.88 -13.61
N ILE A 54 -41.89 13.18 -12.92
CA ILE A 54 -41.90 14.02 -11.72
C ILE A 54 -42.31 13.16 -10.54
N GLY A 55 -41.48 13.18 -9.50
CA GLY A 55 -41.66 12.41 -8.27
C GLY A 55 -40.52 11.43 -7.99
N ARG A 56 -40.63 10.76 -6.83
CA ARG A 56 -39.60 9.96 -6.13
C ARG A 56 -38.66 9.11 -7.01
N SER A 57 -39.13 8.55 -8.13
CA SER A 57 -38.28 7.78 -9.05
C SER A 57 -37.27 8.62 -9.84
N TRP A 58 -37.59 9.88 -10.18
CA TRP A 58 -36.63 10.79 -10.82
C TRP A 58 -35.51 11.20 -9.87
N GLN A 59 -35.83 11.41 -8.59
CA GLN A 59 -34.83 11.63 -7.55
C GLN A 59 -33.97 10.39 -7.31
N GLU A 60 -34.53 9.18 -7.36
CA GLU A 60 -33.74 7.95 -7.30
C GLU A 60 -32.80 7.78 -8.49
N ASP A 61 -33.25 8.08 -9.72
CA ASP A 61 -32.40 8.03 -10.91
C ASP A 61 -31.30 9.11 -10.89
N GLN A 62 -31.61 10.34 -10.47
CA GLN A 62 -30.61 11.39 -10.26
C GLN A 62 -29.62 11.02 -9.16
N ASN A 63 -30.11 10.48 -8.04
CA ASN A 63 -29.25 10.01 -6.95
C ASN A 63 -28.36 8.86 -7.40
N ARG A 64 -28.84 7.95 -8.25
CA ARG A 64 -28.03 6.88 -8.85
C ARG A 64 -26.97 7.43 -9.80
N LEU A 65 -27.30 8.40 -10.64
CA LEU A 65 -26.33 9.05 -11.52
C LEU A 65 -25.26 9.79 -10.71
N VAL A 66 -25.65 10.55 -9.69
CA VAL A 66 -24.72 11.24 -8.79
C VAL A 66 -23.86 10.22 -8.01
N ALA A 67 -24.45 9.14 -7.51
CA ALA A 67 -23.72 8.07 -6.84
C ALA A 67 -22.71 7.41 -7.78
N ASN A 68 -23.10 7.07 -9.01
CA ASN A 68 -22.19 6.50 -10.00
C ASN A 68 -21.06 7.46 -10.37
N THR A 69 -21.37 8.74 -10.57
CA THR A 69 -20.36 9.77 -10.89
C THR A 69 -19.38 9.94 -9.71
N ASN A 70 -19.87 9.90 -8.48
CA ASN A 70 -19.03 9.96 -7.28
C ASN A 70 -18.19 8.70 -7.12
N LEU A 71 -18.76 7.51 -7.37
CA LEU A 71 -18.02 6.25 -7.37
C LEU A 71 -16.93 6.25 -8.44
N GLU A 72 -17.23 6.69 -9.67
CA GLU A 72 -16.25 6.83 -10.74
C GLU A 72 -15.13 7.79 -10.34
N LYS A 73 -15.45 8.97 -9.81
CA LYS A 73 -14.46 9.91 -9.28
C LYS A 73 -13.59 9.30 -8.18
N ILE A 74 -14.19 8.59 -7.21
CA ILE A 74 -13.44 7.90 -6.15
C ILE A 74 -12.51 6.84 -6.75
N THR A 75 -13.00 6.05 -7.71
CA THR A 75 -12.18 5.02 -8.36
C THR A 75 -11.06 5.60 -9.21
N GLN A 76 -11.30 6.73 -9.87
CA GLN A 76 -10.29 7.42 -10.67
C GLN A 76 -9.20 8.00 -9.78
N VAL A 77 -9.55 8.74 -8.72
CA VAL A 77 -8.59 9.25 -7.73
C VAL A 77 -7.76 8.11 -7.13
N ARG A 78 -8.40 6.98 -6.80
CA ARG A 78 -7.70 5.81 -6.28
C ARG A 78 -6.72 5.22 -7.30
N ARG A 79 -7.09 5.12 -8.58
CA ARG A 79 -6.18 4.64 -9.65
C ARG A 79 -5.01 5.59 -9.85
N GLU A 80 -5.25 6.89 -9.84
CA GLU A 80 -4.20 7.90 -9.96
C GLU A 80 -3.21 7.77 -8.79
N GLN A 81 -3.70 7.66 -7.55
CA GLN A 81 -2.85 7.41 -6.37
C GLN A 81 -2.04 6.11 -6.49
N LEU A 82 -2.67 5.01 -6.91
CA LEU A 82 -1.96 3.74 -7.11
C LEU A 82 -0.88 3.83 -8.18
N SER A 83 -1.09 4.62 -9.24
CA SER A 83 -0.07 4.83 -10.28
C SER A 83 1.14 5.63 -9.76
N LEU A 84 0.92 6.61 -8.89
CA LEU A 84 2.00 7.36 -8.23
C LEU A 84 2.77 6.46 -7.26
N ILE A 85 2.06 5.62 -6.51
CA ILE A 85 2.64 4.67 -5.55
C ILE A 85 3.47 3.59 -6.24
N ALA A 86 3.06 3.13 -7.42
CA ALA A 86 3.81 2.13 -8.18
C ALA A 86 5.23 2.60 -8.56
N GLY A 87 5.46 3.91 -8.64
CA GLY A 87 6.78 4.50 -8.87
C GLY A 87 7.68 4.56 -7.64
N ILE A 88 7.15 4.32 -6.44
CA ILE A 88 7.89 4.43 -5.17
C ILE A 88 8.66 3.13 -4.94
N SER A 89 9.97 3.19 -5.11
CA SER A 89 10.84 2.01 -5.01
C SER A 89 11.60 1.96 -3.68
N LYS A 90 11.81 3.12 -3.04
CA LYS A 90 12.63 3.26 -1.83
C LYS A 90 11.81 3.73 -0.64
N PHE A 91 12.27 3.37 0.56
CA PHE A 91 11.64 3.82 1.81
C PHE A 91 11.62 5.35 1.95
N GLU A 92 12.68 6.04 1.54
CA GLU A 92 12.74 7.51 1.58
C GLU A 92 11.68 8.16 0.70
N GLU A 93 11.47 7.62 -0.50
CA GLU A 93 10.43 8.08 -1.41
C GLU A 93 9.05 7.88 -0.80
N LEU A 94 8.83 6.76 -0.10
CA LEU A 94 7.59 6.48 0.61
C LEU A 94 7.35 7.47 1.75
N VAL A 95 8.38 7.77 2.54
CA VAL A 95 8.31 8.76 3.63
C VAL A 95 7.99 10.15 3.07
N ASN A 96 8.64 10.55 1.97
CA ASN A 96 8.39 11.84 1.32
C ASN A 96 6.98 11.93 0.73
N PHE A 97 6.50 10.85 0.11
CA PHE A 97 5.13 10.78 -0.41
C PHE A 97 4.10 10.90 0.71
N THR A 98 4.27 10.13 1.78
CA THR A 98 3.36 10.16 2.95
C THR A 98 3.42 11.48 3.72
N ALA A 99 4.50 12.25 3.62
CA ALA A 99 4.54 13.62 4.16
C ALA A 99 3.57 14.57 3.44
N ALA A 100 3.30 14.37 2.15
CA ALA A 100 2.31 15.13 1.41
C ALA A 100 0.87 14.61 1.62
N SER A 101 0.71 13.31 1.87
CA SER A 101 -0.56 12.65 2.15
C SER A 101 -0.56 12.01 3.53
N ALA A 102 -1.15 12.70 4.51
CA ALA A 102 -1.21 12.30 5.93
C ALA A 102 -1.63 10.83 6.17
N ARG A 103 -2.41 10.25 5.24
CA ARG A 103 -2.71 8.82 5.18
C ARG A 103 -2.53 8.31 3.77
N THR A 104 -1.81 7.19 3.64
CA THR A 104 -1.51 6.53 2.37
C THR A 104 -1.84 5.05 2.46
N GLU A 105 -2.59 4.52 1.49
CA GLU A 105 -2.86 3.09 1.36
C GLU A 105 -1.95 2.50 0.28
N LEU A 106 -1.34 1.36 0.56
CA LEU A 106 -0.38 0.67 -0.29
C LEU A 106 -0.84 -0.77 -0.54
N PRO A 107 -0.73 -1.26 -1.78
CA PRO A 107 -0.85 -2.68 -2.05
C PRO A 107 0.20 -3.48 -1.24
N PRO A 108 -0.14 -4.67 -0.71
CA PRO A 108 0.80 -5.52 0.01
C PRO A 108 2.06 -5.86 -0.80
N GLU A 109 1.93 -6.00 -2.11
CA GLU A 109 3.04 -6.28 -3.02
C GLU A 109 4.04 -5.12 -3.08
N GLN A 110 3.53 -3.89 -3.12
CA GLN A 110 4.36 -2.68 -3.13
C GLN A 110 5.10 -2.52 -1.81
N PHE A 111 4.40 -2.72 -0.69
CA PHE A 111 5.05 -2.69 0.63
C PHE A 111 6.12 -3.79 0.73
N GLY A 112 5.83 -5.00 0.26
CA GLY A 112 6.78 -6.11 0.22
C GLY A 112 8.02 -5.81 -0.63
N PHE A 113 7.88 -5.07 -1.74
CA PHE A 113 9.00 -4.59 -2.54
C PHE A 113 9.89 -3.64 -1.73
N ILE A 114 9.31 -2.57 -1.19
CA ILE A 114 10.03 -1.57 -0.39
C ILE A 114 10.71 -2.21 0.84
N TYR A 115 10.03 -3.15 1.50
CA TYR A 115 10.56 -3.88 2.65
C TYR A 115 11.81 -4.71 2.31
N ARG A 116 11.88 -5.31 1.12
CA ARG A 116 13.05 -6.09 0.69
C ARG A 116 14.22 -5.21 0.28
N GLU A 117 13.96 -4.04 -0.29
CA GLU A 117 14.99 -3.07 -0.65
C GLU A 117 15.65 -2.41 0.57
N LEU A 118 15.02 -2.46 1.74
CA LEU A 118 15.63 -2.00 2.98
C LEU A 118 16.80 -2.91 3.41
N PRO A 119 17.89 -2.30 3.94
CA PRO A 119 18.95 -3.02 4.65
C PRO A 119 18.35 -3.99 5.67
N ALA A 120 18.88 -5.21 5.74
CA ALA A 120 18.24 -6.28 6.49
C ALA A 120 18.14 -5.94 7.98
N ILE A 121 19.11 -5.19 8.48
CA ILE A 121 19.18 -4.71 9.87
C ILE A 121 18.00 -3.82 10.27
N PHE A 122 17.38 -3.08 9.34
CA PHE A 122 16.27 -2.16 9.66
C PHE A 122 14.89 -2.77 9.48
N ARG A 123 14.78 -3.88 8.74
CA ARG A 123 13.50 -4.55 8.49
C ARG A 123 12.70 -4.83 9.78
N PRO A 124 13.32 -5.27 10.90
CA PRO A 124 12.60 -5.50 12.15
C PRO A 124 11.95 -4.25 12.76
N LEU A 125 12.43 -3.04 12.44
CA LEU A 125 11.82 -1.79 12.91
C LEU A 125 10.43 -1.56 12.28
N LEU A 126 10.24 -2.01 11.04
CA LEU A 126 8.96 -1.95 10.34
C LEU A 126 8.09 -3.17 10.66
N VAL A 127 8.59 -4.36 10.36
CA VAL A 127 7.88 -5.62 10.61
C VAL A 127 8.93 -6.68 10.87
N PRO A 128 8.87 -7.42 12.00
CA PRO A 128 9.78 -8.53 12.24
C PRO A 128 9.77 -9.53 11.08
N THR A 129 10.94 -9.96 10.61
CA THR A 129 11.07 -10.82 9.42
C THR A 129 10.24 -12.10 9.53
N GLY A 130 10.15 -12.69 10.73
CA GLY A 130 9.31 -13.87 10.98
C GLY A 130 7.81 -13.62 10.79
N ASN A 131 7.33 -12.42 11.13
CA ASN A 131 5.94 -12.01 10.88
C ASN A 131 5.72 -11.84 9.38
N MET A 132 6.63 -11.17 8.68
CA MET A 132 6.54 -10.99 7.23
C MET A 132 6.50 -12.33 6.47
N VAL A 133 7.28 -13.33 6.91
CA VAL A 133 7.22 -14.70 6.36
C VAL A 133 5.84 -15.32 6.60
N SER A 134 5.28 -15.16 7.80
CA SER A 134 3.96 -15.70 8.14
C SER A 134 2.85 -15.05 7.33
N PHE A 135 2.88 -13.73 7.17
CA PHE A 135 1.94 -12.97 6.34
C PHE A 135 1.99 -13.39 4.87
N ASN A 136 3.19 -13.60 4.32
CA ASN A 136 3.35 -14.07 2.95
C ASN A 136 2.84 -15.51 2.76
N ARG A 137 3.05 -16.39 3.76
CA ARG A 137 2.56 -17.76 3.74
C ARG A 137 1.03 -17.83 3.80
N GLU A 138 0.43 -17.06 4.69
CA GLU A 138 -1.02 -17.09 4.97
C GLU A 138 -1.83 -16.24 3.97
N ARG A 139 -1.19 -15.33 3.24
CA ARG A 139 -1.82 -14.38 2.30
C ARG A 139 -3.00 -13.63 2.93
N ASN A 140 -2.86 -13.30 4.21
CA ASN A 140 -3.89 -12.64 5.02
C ASN A 140 -3.83 -11.12 4.95
N VAL A 141 -2.69 -10.53 4.59
CA VAL A 141 -2.55 -9.08 4.41
C VAL A 141 -3.13 -8.68 3.05
N THR A 142 -4.14 -7.83 3.07
CA THR A 142 -4.79 -7.31 1.85
C THR A 142 -4.58 -5.82 1.64
N ASN A 143 -4.27 -5.08 2.71
CA ASN A 143 -4.00 -3.65 2.61
C ASN A 143 -2.91 -3.24 3.61
N VAL A 144 -2.07 -2.29 3.22
CA VAL A 144 -1.07 -1.69 4.09
C VAL A 144 -1.37 -0.19 4.19
N THR A 145 -1.59 0.32 5.39
CA THR A 145 -1.85 1.74 5.62
C THR A 145 -0.65 2.36 6.31
N ILE A 146 -0.23 3.52 5.82
CA ILE A 146 0.79 4.35 6.45
C ILE A 146 0.20 5.71 6.77
N ASN A 147 0.30 6.10 8.03
CA ASN A 147 -0.10 7.42 8.51
C ASN A 147 1.16 8.21 8.89
N ARG A 148 1.29 9.40 8.33
CA ARG A 148 2.39 10.31 8.66
C ARG A 148 1.92 11.34 9.68
N HIS A 149 2.60 11.37 10.81
CA HIS A 149 2.47 12.40 11.83
C HIS A 149 3.70 13.32 11.81
N ALA A 150 3.65 14.42 12.58
CA ALA A 150 4.76 15.37 12.65
C ALA A 150 6.03 14.75 13.24
N ASP A 151 5.87 13.83 14.19
CA ASP A 151 6.94 13.22 15.00
C ASP A 151 7.18 11.73 14.72
N ARG A 152 6.28 11.07 13.97
CA ARG A 152 6.33 9.63 13.72
C ARG A 152 5.64 9.20 12.42
N LEU A 153 5.82 7.94 12.05
CA LEU A 153 5.14 7.24 10.97
C LEU A 153 4.52 5.98 11.54
N ASP A 154 3.21 5.84 11.41
CA ASP A 154 2.47 4.67 11.88
C ASP A 154 2.17 3.76 10.68
N LEU A 155 2.51 2.48 10.81
CA LEU A 155 2.32 1.44 9.78
C LEU A 155 1.32 0.41 10.29
N PHE A 156 0.32 0.09 9.47
CA PHE A 156 -0.70 -0.90 9.76
C PHE A 156 -0.79 -1.91 8.61
N LEU A 157 -0.71 -3.20 8.93
CA LEU A 157 -1.01 -4.29 8.01
C LEU A 157 -2.41 -4.80 8.33
N LEU A 158 -3.28 -4.82 7.33
CA LEU A 158 -4.71 -5.10 7.48
C LEU A 158 -5.13 -6.34 6.69
N ASP A 159 -6.10 -7.07 7.23
CA ASP A 159 -6.79 -8.16 6.51
C ASP A 159 -7.95 -7.65 5.63
N ALA A 160 -8.63 -8.59 4.95
CA ALA A 160 -9.74 -8.31 4.03
C ALA A 160 -10.92 -7.58 4.70
N ASN A 161 -11.05 -7.71 6.03
CA ASN A 161 -12.09 -7.10 6.83
C ASN A 161 -11.62 -5.79 7.48
N ASN A 162 -10.45 -5.26 7.09
CA ASN A 162 -9.76 -4.13 7.71
C ASN A 162 -9.39 -4.36 9.19
N THR A 163 -9.22 -5.61 9.61
CA THR A 163 -8.69 -5.97 10.93
C THR A 163 -7.18 -5.75 10.94
N VAL A 164 -6.66 -5.13 11.98
CA VAL A 164 -5.21 -4.93 12.15
C VAL A 164 -4.55 -6.25 12.49
N LEU A 165 -3.73 -6.76 11.56
CA LEU A 165 -2.88 -7.94 11.75
C LEU A 165 -1.57 -7.57 12.44
N TYR A 166 -1.03 -6.40 12.13
CA TYR A 166 0.19 -5.88 12.73
C TYR A 166 0.20 -4.35 12.67
N GLN A 167 0.79 -3.74 13.70
CA GLN A 167 1.01 -2.30 13.76
C GLN A 167 2.37 -1.99 14.36
N THR A 168 3.00 -0.93 13.85
CA THR A 168 4.22 -0.34 14.43
C THR A 168 4.20 1.18 14.25
N SER A 169 5.03 1.85 15.04
CA SER A 169 5.25 3.30 14.98
C SER A 169 6.74 3.58 14.94
N LEU A 170 7.19 4.28 13.89
CA LEU A 170 8.57 4.72 13.72
C LEU A 170 8.66 6.20 14.08
N PRO A 171 9.35 6.59 15.17
CA PRO A 171 9.61 7.99 15.46
C PRO A 171 10.58 8.62 14.44
N ASN A 172 10.59 9.94 14.33
CA ASN A 172 11.37 10.67 13.32
C ASN A 172 12.87 10.39 13.35
N ASP A 173 13.46 10.15 14.51
CA ASP A 173 14.88 9.81 14.64
C ASP A 173 15.22 8.49 13.92
N GLN A 174 14.34 7.49 14.00
CA GLN A 174 14.48 6.23 13.27
C GLN A 174 14.24 6.40 11.76
N ILE A 175 13.30 7.27 11.38
CA ILE A 175 13.05 7.58 9.97
C ILE A 175 14.29 8.24 9.35
N GLU A 176 14.84 9.24 10.03
CA GLU A 176 16.07 9.92 9.63
C GLU A 176 17.26 8.96 9.61
N MET A 177 17.37 8.06 10.59
CA MET A 177 18.39 7.03 10.64
C MET A 177 18.35 6.14 9.38
N ILE A 178 17.20 5.56 9.06
CA ILE A 178 17.04 4.70 7.88
C ILE A 178 17.33 5.50 6.60
N ALA A 179 16.83 6.73 6.50
CA ALA A 179 17.03 7.61 5.35
C ALA A 179 18.45 8.17 5.20
N ASN A 180 19.30 8.07 6.23
CA ASN A 180 20.69 8.53 6.17
C ASN A 180 21.70 7.38 6.07
N HIS A 181 21.25 6.12 6.21
CA HIS A 181 22.10 4.97 6.10
C HIS A 181 22.67 4.80 4.69
N GLY A 182 23.97 4.57 4.59
CA GLY A 182 24.73 4.47 3.36
C GLY A 182 24.92 5.81 2.62
N LYS A 183 24.56 6.95 3.22
CA LYS A 183 24.70 8.26 2.55
C LYS A 183 26.07 8.88 2.79
N GLU A 184 26.61 9.47 1.74
CA GLU A 184 27.82 10.27 1.80
C GLU A 184 27.58 11.63 2.48
N ARG A 185 28.55 12.06 3.27
CA ARG A 185 28.58 13.35 3.95
C ARG A 185 30.00 13.91 3.89
N GLN A 186 30.11 15.23 3.78
CA GLN A 186 31.39 15.92 3.91
C GLN A 186 31.65 16.23 5.37
N ILE A 187 32.45 15.39 6.04
CA ILE A 187 32.68 15.44 7.48
C ILE A 187 34.06 14.88 7.83
N ASP A 188 34.85 15.61 8.63
CA ASP A 188 36.06 15.08 9.24
C ASP A 188 35.72 14.47 10.60
N VAL A 189 35.71 13.14 10.69
CA VAL A 189 35.38 12.37 11.90
C VAL A 189 36.20 12.79 13.12
N ARG A 190 37.40 13.35 12.95
CA ARG A 190 38.27 13.79 14.05
C ARG A 190 37.81 15.09 14.70
N THR A 191 37.12 15.94 13.95
CA THR A 191 36.69 17.27 14.41
C THR A 191 35.32 17.24 15.08
N VAL A 192 34.57 16.17 14.86
CA VAL A 192 33.19 16.07 15.32
C VAL A 192 33.12 15.38 16.68
N ALA A 193 32.62 16.15 17.66
CA ALA A 193 32.57 15.74 19.07
C ALA A 193 31.91 14.38 19.32
N ARG A 194 30.89 14.00 18.54
CA ARG A 194 30.18 12.73 18.72
C ARG A 194 31.02 11.48 18.43
N PHE A 195 32.11 11.60 17.68
CA PHE A 195 33.05 10.51 17.40
C PHE A 195 34.30 10.55 18.28
N SER A 196 34.44 11.56 19.14
CA SER A 196 35.65 11.77 19.94
C SER A 196 35.96 10.57 20.84
N GLY A 197 37.23 10.12 20.82
CA GLY A 197 37.69 8.95 21.58
C GLY A 197 37.15 7.60 21.07
N ARG A 198 36.47 7.57 19.93
CA ARG A 198 35.85 6.38 19.33
C ARG A 198 36.17 6.28 17.84
N ILE A 199 37.43 6.52 17.48
CA ILE A 199 37.90 6.51 16.09
C ILE A 199 38.99 5.45 15.95
N LEU A 200 38.82 4.56 14.97
CA LEU A 200 39.84 3.62 14.54
C LEU A 200 40.44 4.07 13.21
N ASN A 201 41.72 3.81 12.98
CA ASN A 201 42.25 3.81 11.63
C ASN A 201 41.78 2.57 10.86
N ALA A 202 41.87 2.59 9.53
CA ALA A 202 41.38 1.49 8.70
C ALA A 202 42.04 0.15 9.06
N HIS A 203 43.34 0.13 9.36
CA HIS A 203 44.05 -1.09 9.75
C HIS A 203 43.49 -1.69 11.05
N GLU A 204 43.30 -0.87 12.09
CA GLU A 204 42.70 -1.30 13.36
C GLU A 204 41.27 -1.80 13.18
N PHE A 205 40.48 -1.12 12.35
CA PHE A 205 39.13 -1.55 12.02
C PHE A 205 39.13 -2.94 11.37
N PHE A 206 39.93 -3.15 10.33
CA PHE A 206 40.00 -4.45 9.66
C PHE A 206 40.57 -5.55 10.57
N ASP A 207 41.54 -5.24 11.45
CA ASP A 207 42.06 -6.21 12.43
C ASP A 207 40.97 -6.68 13.40
N VAL A 208 40.11 -5.77 13.88
CA VAL A 208 38.96 -6.15 14.72
C VAL A 208 37.94 -6.95 13.91
N LEU A 209 37.60 -6.51 12.70
CA LEU A 209 36.65 -7.18 11.82
C LEU A 209 37.06 -8.63 11.55
N ASP A 210 38.34 -8.87 11.24
CA ASP A 210 38.82 -10.21 10.89
C ASP A 210 38.96 -11.14 12.10
N ARG A 211 39.27 -10.60 13.29
CA ARG A 211 39.50 -11.42 14.51
C ARG A 211 38.22 -11.71 15.28
N LYS A 212 37.33 -10.72 15.40
CA LYS A 212 36.15 -10.79 16.28
C LYS A 212 34.89 -11.21 15.54
N PHE A 213 34.78 -10.85 14.26
CA PHE A 213 33.58 -11.07 13.47
C PHE A 213 33.78 -12.12 12.38
N TYR A 214 34.71 -13.05 12.52
CA TYR A 214 35.03 -14.01 11.44
C TYR A 214 33.79 -14.72 10.87
N ASP A 215 32.88 -15.18 11.73
CA ASP A 215 31.65 -15.89 11.34
C ASP A 215 30.57 -14.94 10.78
N GLU A 216 30.48 -13.71 11.30
CA GLU A 216 29.45 -12.72 10.96
C GLU A 216 29.89 -11.77 9.83
N ARG A 217 31.18 -11.77 9.47
CA ARG A 217 31.81 -10.84 8.53
C ARG A 217 31.10 -10.83 7.19
N ALA A 218 30.71 -12.00 6.69
CA ALA A 218 30.02 -12.10 5.41
C ALA A 218 28.64 -11.44 5.42
N GLU A 219 27.96 -11.40 6.57
CA GLU A 219 26.69 -10.70 6.74
C GLU A 219 26.92 -9.19 6.91
N MET A 220 27.88 -8.81 7.75
CA MET A 220 28.24 -7.40 7.94
C MET A 220 28.67 -6.72 6.63
N ILE A 221 29.47 -7.40 5.81
CA ILE A 221 29.92 -6.87 4.51
C ILE A 221 28.75 -6.61 3.56
N LYS A 222 27.69 -7.43 3.59
CA LYS A 222 26.49 -7.20 2.74
C LYS A 222 25.77 -5.92 3.13
N GLU A 223 25.78 -5.58 4.42
CA GLU A 223 25.18 -4.34 4.95
C GLU A 223 26.12 -3.13 4.81
N LEU A 224 27.41 -3.36 4.47
CA LEU A 224 28.44 -2.33 4.34
C LEU A 224 29.11 -2.34 2.95
N PRO A 225 28.40 -1.97 1.87
CA PRO A 225 28.96 -1.96 0.51
C PRO A 225 30.28 -1.19 0.35
N VAL A 226 30.50 -0.14 1.15
CA VAL A 226 31.75 0.64 1.18
C VAL A 226 33.00 -0.23 1.40
N LEU A 227 32.88 -1.35 2.12
CA LEU A 227 34.01 -2.25 2.37
C LEU A 227 34.43 -3.06 1.13
N THR A 228 33.57 -3.09 0.10
CA THR A 228 33.79 -3.85 -1.13
C THR A 228 33.95 -2.97 -2.36
N ASP A 229 33.79 -1.66 -2.23
CA ASP A 229 33.89 -0.74 -3.35
C ASP A 229 35.36 -0.40 -3.65
N PRO A 230 35.92 -0.85 -4.79
CA PRO A 230 37.33 -0.63 -5.14
C PRO A 230 37.65 0.85 -5.42
N SER A 231 36.63 1.71 -5.60
CA SER A 231 36.80 3.14 -5.80
C SER A 231 36.91 3.92 -4.48
N THR A 232 36.72 3.25 -3.34
CA THR A 232 36.79 3.87 -2.02
C THR A 232 38.05 3.44 -1.28
N TYR A 233 38.77 4.39 -0.71
CA TYR A 233 39.91 4.11 0.17
C TYR A 233 39.58 4.53 1.59
N LEU A 234 39.22 3.55 2.42
CA LEU A 234 38.89 3.78 3.82
C LEU A 234 40.15 4.18 4.59
N VAL A 235 40.08 5.30 5.31
CA VAL A 235 41.20 5.80 6.13
C VAL A 235 40.90 5.65 7.62
N ARG A 236 39.66 5.94 8.04
CA ARG A 236 39.23 5.87 9.44
C ARG A 236 37.77 5.48 9.57
N VAL A 237 37.41 4.94 10.73
CA VAL A 237 36.03 4.66 11.10
C VAL A 237 35.75 5.34 12.44
N GLY A 238 34.76 6.22 12.48
CA GLY A 238 34.29 6.88 13.70
C GLY A 238 32.98 6.28 14.19
N PHE A 239 32.90 5.93 15.47
CA PHE A 239 31.70 5.41 16.11
C PHE A 239 31.08 6.46 17.03
N SER A 240 29.81 6.78 16.80
CA SER A 240 29.14 7.84 17.55
C SER A 240 28.98 7.46 19.03
N ASN A 241 28.94 8.45 19.89
CA ASN A 241 28.57 8.31 21.29
C ASN A 241 27.05 8.34 21.52
N ARG A 242 26.26 8.38 20.44
CA ARG A 242 24.80 8.33 20.46
C ARG A 242 24.31 6.99 19.92
N VAL A 243 23.29 6.46 20.59
CA VAL A 243 22.57 5.25 20.18
C VAL A 243 21.13 5.65 19.87
N THR A 244 20.63 5.25 18.69
CA THR A 244 19.25 5.46 18.27
C THR A 244 18.63 4.10 17.97
N ALA A 245 17.60 3.71 18.72
CA ALA A 245 16.90 2.43 18.56
C ALA A 245 17.82 1.19 18.53
N GLY A 246 18.91 1.19 19.31
CA GLY A 246 19.89 0.09 19.34
C GLY A 246 20.91 0.13 18.20
N PHE A 247 20.98 1.23 17.44
CA PHE A 247 21.97 1.44 16.39
C PHE A 247 22.93 2.58 16.72
N VAL A 248 24.18 2.41 16.34
CA VAL A 248 25.26 3.39 16.46
C VAL A 248 25.57 3.99 15.09
N GLU A 249 25.47 5.31 14.99
CA GLU A 249 25.95 6.05 13.81
C GLU A 249 27.45 5.82 13.65
N THR A 250 27.85 5.26 12.52
CA THR A 250 29.21 4.88 12.19
C THR A 250 29.62 5.58 10.89
N ALA A 251 30.68 6.38 10.94
CA ALA A 251 31.18 7.14 9.82
C ALA A 251 32.44 6.48 9.24
N PHE A 252 32.35 6.00 8.01
CA PHE A 252 33.46 5.43 7.25
C PHE A 252 34.13 6.55 6.45
N ALA A 253 35.21 7.11 6.99
CA ALA A 253 35.92 8.25 6.42
C ALA A 253 36.90 7.81 5.33
N LEU A 254 36.77 8.43 4.16
CA LEU A 254 37.58 8.22 2.98
C LEU A 254 38.77 9.20 2.95
N ASP A 255 39.72 8.96 2.04
CA ASP A 255 40.92 9.78 1.85
C ASP A 255 40.64 11.16 1.24
N ASP A 256 39.55 11.29 0.49
CA ASP A 256 39.09 12.53 -0.12
C ASP A 256 38.33 13.47 0.83
N GLY A 257 38.21 13.11 2.11
CA GLY A 257 37.54 13.90 3.14
C GLY A 257 36.02 13.74 3.18
N ARG A 258 35.44 12.86 2.36
CA ARG A 258 34.05 12.38 2.53
C ARG A 258 34.01 11.29 3.59
N ALA A 259 32.83 11.08 4.17
CA ALA A 259 32.53 9.89 4.95
C ALA A 259 31.17 9.33 4.56
N ILE A 260 31.05 8.01 4.55
CA ILE A 260 29.77 7.32 4.35
C ILE A 260 29.20 6.97 5.72
N ILE A 261 27.96 7.39 5.98
CA ILE A 261 27.30 7.18 7.27
C ILE A 261 26.49 5.90 7.21
N TYR A 262 26.82 4.96 8.07
CA TYR A 262 26.03 3.75 8.33
C TYR A 262 25.49 3.78 9.75
N TYR A 263 24.41 3.08 10.00
CA TYR A 263 23.90 2.85 11.35
C TYR A 263 23.94 1.37 11.60
N LEU A 264 24.82 0.96 12.51
CA LEU A 264 25.13 -0.44 12.77
C LEU A 264 24.51 -0.86 14.11
N PRO A 265 24.03 -2.10 14.25
CA PRO A 265 23.57 -2.61 15.53
C PRO A 265 24.63 -2.42 16.63
N GLU A 266 24.23 -2.01 17.82
CA GLU A 266 25.13 -1.76 18.94
C GLU A 266 26.00 -2.99 19.26
N GLU A 267 25.41 -4.18 19.18
CA GLU A 267 26.07 -5.47 19.31
C GLU A 267 27.27 -5.63 18.36
N TRP A 268 27.16 -5.16 17.11
CA TRP A 268 28.26 -5.23 16.14
C TRP A 268 29.34 -4.18 16.42
N THR A 269 29.00 -3.07 17.08
CA THR A 269 29.95 -1.96 17.30
C THR A 269 30.77 -2.07 18.58
N THR A 270 30.36 -2.92 19.51
CA THR A 270 30.91 -2.95 20.88
C THR A 270 32.42 -3.23 20.89
N ASP A 271 32.88 -4.26 20.17
CA ASP A 271 34.31 -4.59 20.09
C ASP A 271 35.15 -3.49 19.42
N PHE A 272 34.62 -2.83 18.38
CA PHE A 272 35.31 -1.72 17.74
C PHE A 272 35.42 -0.51 18.67
N ILE A 273 34.37 -0.19 19.42
CA ILE A 273 34.37 0.91 20.39
C ILE A 273 35.34 0.61 21.54
N MET A 274 35.38 -0.62 22.04
CA MET A 274 36.37 -1.03 23.05
C MET A 274 37.79 -0.84 22.53
N LYS A 275 38.08 -1.31 21.30
CA LYS A 275 39.39 -1.11 20.67
C LYS A 275 39.75 0.36 20.53
N ALA A 276 38.79 1.21 20.15
CA ALA A 276 39.03 2.64 20.02
C ALA A 276 39.31 3.30 21.40
N GLY A 277 38.64 2.82 22.44
CA GLY A 277 38.84 3.27 23.82
C GLY A 277 40.21 2.93 24.40
N GLU A 278 40.85 1.84 23.97
CA GLU A 278 42.22 1.48 24.38
C GLU A 278 43.24 2.57 24.02
N HIS A 279 42.98 3.33 22.96
CA HIS A 279 43.83 4.44 22.51
C HIS A 279 43.40 5.80 23.07
N ALA A 280 42.27 5.87 23.79
CA ALA A 280 41.63 7.11 24.22
C ALA A 280 41.97 7.57 25.66
N SER A 281 43.00 7.02 26.31
CA SER A 281 43.46 7.47 27.64
C SER A 281 44.97 7.41 27.83
N PRO A 282 45.53 8.36 28.61
CA PRO A 282 45.73 9.75 28.23
C PRO A 282 47.17 9.98 27.78
N ASN A 283 47.44 11.10 27.10
CA ASN A 283 48.78 11.67 27.14
C ASN A 283 49.23 11.77 28.61
N PRO A 284 50.37 11.20 29.01
CA PRO A 284 51.02 11.64 30.23
C PRO A 284 51.63 13.02 29.95
N LEU A 285 51.18 13.98 30.77
CA LEU A 285 51.68 15.35 30.95
C LEU A 285 51.17 16.42 29.98
#